data_AF-A0AAP5MLD4-F1
#
_entry.id   AF-A0AAP5MLD4-F1
#
_cell.length_a   1.000
_cell.length_b   1.000
_cell.length_c   1.000
_cell.angle_alpha   90.00
_cell.angle_beta   90.00
_cell.angle_gamma   90.00
#
_symmetry.space_group_name_H-M   'P 1'
#
loop_
_entity.id
_entity.type
_entity.pdbx_description
1 polymer ?
#
loop_
_entity_poly.entity_id
_entity_poly.type
_entity_poly.pdbx_seq_one_letter_code
_entity_poly.pdbx_strand_id
1 'polypeptide(L)'
;MKNYGEAFRYFRKLNGYSLEYAAADSISKSQLSRFERGENEISLSTFFELLLNINVSIENFCNHLEHYKRSERDDFLVNLSPNFYSLNIKGLEVIKNEQQKLFEKSGEKTHKINTIMVQGL
;
A
#
# COMPACT_ATOMS: atom_id res chain seq x y z
N MET A 1 -9.99 -11.01 9.11
CA MET A 1 -9.94 -9.60 8.65
C MET A 1 -8.61 -9.01 9.09
N LYS A 2 -7.96 -8.17 8.28
CA LYS A 2 -6.76 -7.42 8.72
C LYS A 2 -7.19 -6.52 9.88
N ASN A 3 -6.50 -6.58 11.01
CA ASN A 3 -6.79 -5.74 12.17
C ASN A 3 -6.01 -4.42 12.06
N TYR A 4 -6.64 -3.41 11.45
CA TYR A 4 -6.05 -2.07 11.27
C TYR A 4 -5.66 -1.42 12.60
N GLY A 5 -6.45 -1.64 13.66
CA GLY A 5 -6.15 -1.13 14.99
C GLY A 5 -4.89 -1.75 15.59
N GLU A 6 -4.70 -3.05 15.42
CA GLU A 6 -3.49 -3.74 15.89
C GLU A 6 -2.23 -3.25 15.16
N ALA A 7 -2.30 -3.07 13.84
CA ALA A 7 -1.21 -2.49 13.06
C ALA A 7 -0.90 -1.05 13.51
N PHE A 8 -1.93 -0.24 13.79
CA PHE A 8 -1.73 1.11 14.30
C PHE A 8 -1.02 1.08 15.66
N ARG A 9 -1.48 0.20 16.56
CA ARG A 9 -0.87 -0.02 17.87
C ARG A 9 0.59 -0.42 17.77
N TYR A 10 0.94 -1.26 16.80
CA TYR A 10 2.32 -1.65 16.52
C TYR A 10 3.17 -0.41 16.24
N PHE A 11 2.80 0.42 15.28
CA PHE A 11 3.56 1.63 14.95
C PHE A 11 3.61 2.64 16.09
N ARG A 12 2.48 2.89 16.77
CA ARG A 12 2.43 3.82 17.89
C ARG A 12 3.43 3.41 18.98
N LYS A 13 3.46 2.12 19.34
CA LYS A 13 4.39 1.59 20.34
C LYS A 13 5.84 1.59 19.84
N LEU A 14 6.07 1.23 18.58
CA LEU A 14 7.38 1.22 17.95
C LEU A 14 8.03 2.61 18.02
N ASN A 15 7.25 3.65 17.75
CA ASN A 15 7.71 5.05 17.79
C ASN A 15 7.66 5.68 19.20
N GLY A 16 7.27 4.91 20.23
CA GLY A 16 7.28 5.39 21.63
C GLY A 16 6.16 6.37 21.99
N TYR A 17 5.11 6.49 21.17
CA TYR A 17 4.01 7.41 21.44
C TYR A 17 3.01 6.85 22.46
N SER A 18 2.59 7.68 23.41
CA SER A 18 1.52 7.34 24.35
C SER A 18 0.16 7.34 23.63
N LEU A 19 -0.85 6.68 24.23
CA LEU A 19 -2.23 6.79 23.73
C LEU A 19 -2.73 8.23 23.76
N GLU A 20 -2.34 9.01 24.77
CA GLU A 20 -2.73 10.43 24.92
C GLU A 20 -2.20 11.25 23.74
N TYR A 21 -0.92 11.10 23.43
CA TYR A 21 -0.25 11.83 22.37
C TYR A 21 -0.78 11.44 20.99
N ALA A 22 -0.95 10.15 20.74
CA ALA A 22 -1.46 9.66 19.46
C ALA A 22 -2.93 10.06 19.22
N ALA A 23 -3.74 10.09 20.28
CA ALA A 23 -5.14 10.49 20.20
C ALA A 23 -5.28 11.99 19.94
N ALA A 24 -4.47 12.81 20.62
CA ALA A 24 -4.51 14.27 20.57
C ALA A 24 -5.96 14.78 20.63
N ASP A 25 -6.34 15.69 19.72
CA ASP A 25 -7.71 16.20 19.59
C ASP A 25 -8.57 15.40 18.59
N SER A 26 -8.01 14.38 17.94
CA SER A 26 -8.69 13.61 16.90
C SER A 26 -9.79 12.71 17.47
N ILE A 27 -9.52 12.02 18.58
CA ILE A 27 -10.48 11.16 19.30
C ILE A 27 -10.12 11.05 20.78
N SER A 28 -11.04 10.54 21.60
CA SER A 28 -10.68 10.22 22.99
C SER A 28 -9.69 9.06 23.08
N LYS A 29 -8.81 9.10 24.09
CA LYS A 29 -7.92 7.99 24.48
C LYS A 29 -8.65 6.65 24.59
N SER A 30 -9.88 6.65 25.11
CA SER A 30 -10.70 5.45 25.27
C SER A 30 -11.16 4.87 23.94
N GLN A 31 -11.46 5.71 22.95
CA GLN A 31 -11.82 5.28 21.60
C GLN A 31 -10.61 4.74 20.88
N LEU A 32 -9.46 5.43 20.96
CA LEU A 32 -8.22 4.94 20.36
C LEU A 32 -7.84 3.56 20.93
N SER A 33 -7.93 3.39 22.25
CA SER A 33 -7.64 2.12 22.92
C SER A 33 -8.56 0.99 22.46
N ARG A 34 -9.86 1.26 22.27
CA ARG A 34 -10.83 0.28 21.73
C ARG A 34 -10.53 -0.06 20.27
N PHE A 35 -10.22 0.95 19.44
CA PHE A 35 -9.79 0.75 18.06
C PHE A 35 -8.57 -0.15 17.98
N GLU A 36 -7.52 0.14 18.76
CA GLU A 36 -6.29 -0.66 18.80
C GLU A 36 -6.49 -2.13 19.21
N ARG A 37 -7.60 -2.44 19.89
CA ARG A 37 -7.99 -3.81 20.27
C ARG A 37 -8.98 -4.46 19.30
N GLY A 38 -9.39 -3.75 18.25
CA GLY A 38 -10.40 -4.21 17.30
C GLY A 38 -11.83 -4.21 17.86
N GLU A 39 -12.06 -3.51 18.98
CA GLU A 39 -13.36 -3.43 19.65
C GLU A 39 -14.27 -2.34 19.05
N ASN A 40 -13.70 -1.41 18.28
CA ASN A 40 -14.44 -0.34 17.63
C ASN A 40 -13.78 0.07 16.31
N GLU A 41 -14.58 0.44 15.32
CA GLU A 41 -14.08 1.10 14.12
C GLU A 41 -13.95 2.62 14.35
N ILE A 42 -13.18 3.28 13.49
CA ILE A 42 -13.05 4.73 13.43
C ILE A 42 -13.28 5.19 12.00
N SER A 43 -13.64 6.46 11.82
CA SER A 43 -13.77 7.02 10.48
C SER A 43 -12.40 7.07 9.79
N LEU A 44 -12.43 7.09 8.46
CA LEU A 44 -11.21 7.20 7.64
C LEU A 44 -10.47 8.53 7.88
N SER A 45 -11.21 9.64 8.08
CA SER A 45 -10.62 10.94 8.36
C SER A 45 -9.82 10.92 9.67
N THR A 46 -10.42 10.39 10.74
CA THR A 46 -9.74 10.19 12.03
C THR A 46 -8.52 9.29 11.88
N PHE A 47 -8.62 8.21 11.10
CA PHE A 47 -7.49 7.31 10.90
C PHE A 47 -6.28 8.01 10.29
N PHE A 48 -6.47 8.89 9.30
CA PHE A 48 -5.38 9.66 8.72
C PHE A 48 -4.77 10.67 9.70
N GLU A 49 -5.59 11.34 10.51
CA GLU A 49 -5.08 12.24 11.56
C GLU A 49 -4.24 11.48 12.59
N LEU A 50 -4.70 10.30 13.03
CA LEU A 50 -3.95 9.46 13.97
C LEU A 50 -2.59 9.04 13.41
N LEU A 51 -2.51 8.71 12.11
CA LEU A 51 -1.24 8.37 11.45
C LEU A 51 -0.29 9.57 11.42
N LEU A 52 -0.81 10.78 11.17
CA LEU A 52 -0.02 12.02 11.24
C LEU A 52 0.51 12.25 12.66
N ASN A 53 -0.31 12.05 13.68
CA ASN A 53 0.10 12.23 15.09
C ASN A 53 1.30 11.34 15.46
N ILE A 54 1.39 10.13 14.89
CA ILE A 54 2.50 9.20 15.15
C ILE A 54 3.60 9.20 14.07
N ASN A 55 3.56 10.18 13.16
CA ASN A 55 4.49 10.34 12.04
C ASN A 55 4.66 9.05 11.19
N VAL A 56 3.55 8.41 10.84
CA VAL A 56 3.54 7.22 9.99
C VAL A 56 2.80 7.53 8.70
N SER A 57 3.44 7.28 7.56
CA SER A 57 2.77 7.41 6.27
C SER A 57 1.77 6.26 6.05
N ILE A 58 0.71 6.53 5.29
CA ILE A 58 -0.24 5.50 4.88
C ILE A 58 0.44 4.38 4.09
N GLU A 59 1.47 4.70 3.30
CA GLU A 59 2.26 3.73 2.55
C GLU A 59 2.97 2.74 3.48
N ASN A 60 3.70 3.22 4.48
CA ASN A 60 4.38 2.35 5.45
C ASN A 60 3.40 1.48 6.21
N PHE A 61 2.24 2.05 6.56
CA PHE A 61 1.17 1.32 7.22
C PHE A 61 0.61 0.18 6.34
N CYS A 62 0.28 0.47 5.07
CA CYS A 62 -0.21 -0.51 4.11
C CYS A 62 0.84 -1.60 3.82
N ASN A 63 2.11 -1.22 3.65
CA ASN A 63 3.20 -2.16 3.43
C ASN A 63 3.32 -3.13 4.62
N HIS A 64 3.24 -2.63 5.86
CA HIS A 64 3.24 -3.49 7.04
C HIS A 64 2.08 -4.50 7.05
N LEU A 65 0.87 -4.08 6.69
CA LEU A 65 -0.30 -4.96 6.57
C LEU A 65 -0.17 -6.03 5.49
N GLU A 66 0.72 -5.83 4.54
CA GLU A 66 1.04 -6.78 3.48
C GLU A 66 2.32 -7.57 3.76
N HIS A 67 2.86 -7.46 4.99
CA HIS A 67 4.13 -8.06 5.38
C HIS A 67 5.28 -7.67 4.46
N TYR A 68 5.24 -6.43 3.95
CA TYR A 68 6.19 -5.91 2.97
C TYR A 68 6.32 -6.81 1.73
N LYS A 69 5.26 -7.56 1.40
CA LYS A 69 5.21 -8.32 0.15
C LYS A 69 5.26 -7.35 -1.00
N ARG A 70 6.14 -7.67 -1.94
CA ARG A 70 6.23 -6.97 -3.20
C ARG A 70 4.92 -7.14 -3.97
N SER A 71 4.38 -6.06 -4.49
CA SER A 71 3.20 -6.15 -5.32
C SER A 71 3.58 -6.72 -6.69
N GLU A 72 2.62 -7.38 -7.36
CA GLU A 72 2.81 -7.83 -8.74
C GLU A 72 3.21 -6.66 -9.67
N ARG A 73 2.74 -5.45 -9.36
CA ARG A 73 3.10 -4.23 -10.08
C ARG A 73 4.57 -3.88 -9.89
N ASP A 74 5.12 -4.02 -8.69
CA ASP A 74 6.53 -3.74 -8.42
C ASP A 74 7.44 -4.74 -9.15
N ASP A 75 7.05 -6.01 -9.18
CA ASP A 75 7.76 -7.03 -9.95
C ASP A 75 7.73 -6.73 -11.44
N PHE A 76 6.57 -6.34 -11.95
CA PHE A 76 6.42 -5.89 -13.33
C PHE A 76 7.33 -4.70 -13.66
N LEU A 77 7.34 -3.65 -12.83
CA LEU A 77 8.18 -2.47 -13.05
C LEU A 77 9.67 -2.79 -13.03
N VAL A 78 10.09 -3.74 -12.19
CA VAL A 78 11.49 -4.18 -12.15
C VAL A 78 11.86 -5.03 -13.36
N ASN A 79 10.95 -5.81 -13.90
CA ASN A 79 11.18 -6.51 -15.19
C ASN A 79 11.19 -5.54 -16.38
N LEU A 80 10.41 -4.45 -16.31
CA LEU A 80 10.34 -3.42 -17.34
C LEU A 80 11.60 -2.54 -17.38
N SER A 81 12.11 -2.16 -16.20
CA SER A 81 13.17 -1.15 -16.03
C SER A 81 14.40 -1.35 -16.93
N PRO A 82 15.01 -2.55 -17.04
CA PRO A 82 16.19 -2.73 -17.87
C PRO A 82 15.94 -2.42 -19.35
N ASN A 83 14.77 -2.81 -19.89
CA ASN A 83 14.41 -2.57 -21.27
C ASN A 83 14.09 -1.10 -21.53
N PHE A 84 13.48 -0.42 -20.56
CA PHE A 84 13.22 1.01 -20.62
C PHE A 84 14.51 1.82 -20.65
N TYR A 85 15.40 1.63 -19.67
CA TYR A 85 16.64 2.42 -19.58
C TYR A 85 17.62 2.16 -20.72
N SER A 86 17.61 0.95 -21.30
CA SER A 86 18.42 0.62 -22.47
C SER A 86 17.77 1.00 -23.81
N LEU A 87 16.57 1.59 -23.80
CA LEU A 87 15.77 1.87 -24.99
C LEU A 87 15.58 0.62 -25.89
N ASN A 88 15.50 -0.56 -25.27
CA ASN A 88 15.31 -1.82 -25.97
C ASN A 88 13.84 -1.98 -26.40
N ILE A 89 13.47 -1.31 -27.49
CA ILE A 89 12.11 -1.31 -28.04
C ILE A 89 11.58 -2.73 -28.28
N LYS A 90 12.43 -3.64 -28.76
CA LYS A 90 12.03 -5.05 -28.99
C LYS A 90 11.69 -5.74 -27.67
N GLY A 91 12.48 -5.52 -26.63
CA GLY A 91 12.21 -6.05 -25.29
C GLY A 91 10.93 -5.47 -24.68
N LEU A 92 10.69 -4.17 -24.84
CA LEU A 92 9.45 -3.52 -24.42
C LEU A 92 8.22 -4.11 -25.15
N GLU A 93 8.34 -4.36 -26.46
CA GLU A 93 7.27 -4.97 -27.25
C GLU A 93 6.95 -6.40 -26.78
N VAL A 94 7.96 -7.19 -26.41
CA VAL A 94 7.76 -8.53 -25.82
C VAL A 94 6.99 -8.42 -24.50
N ILE A 95 7.41 -7.55 -23.59
CA ILE A 95 6.76 -7.34 -22.29
C ILE A 95 5.29 -6.91 -22.48
N LYS A 96 5.02 -5.98 -23.41
CA LYS A 96 3.67 -5.56 -23.75
C LYS A 96 2.80 -6.73 -24.18
N ASN A 97 3.31 -7.56 -25.09
CA ASN A 97 2.57 -8.70 -25.63
C ASN A 97 2.33 -9.79 -24.58
N GLU A 98 3.25 -9.99 -23.64
CA GLU A 98 3.06 -10.88 -22.50
C GLU A 98 1.92 -10.39 -21.59
N GLN A 99 1.91 -9.11 -21.21
CA GLN A 99 0.83 -8.52 -20.40
C GLN A 99 -0.52 -8.59 -21.11
N GLN A 100 -0.55 -8.35 -22.43
CA GLN A 100 -1.77 -8.49 -23.23
C GLN A 100 -2.32 -9.94 -23.18
N LYS A 101 -1.47 -10.95 -23.34
CA LYS A 101 -1.88 -12.37 -23.23
C LYS A 101 -2.38 -12.71 -21.82
N LEU A 102 -1.72 -12.19 -20.79
CA LEU A 102 -2.15 -12.39 -19.40
C LEU A 102 -3.53 -11.78 -19.16
N PHE A 103 -3.80 -10.59 -19.70
CA PHE A 103 -5.12 -9.95 -19.65
C PHE A 103 -6.17 -10.78 -20.38
N GLU A 104 -5.90 -11.26 -21.59
CA GLU A 104 -6.82 -12.08 -22.37
C GLU A 104 -7.18 -13.39 -21.65
N LYS A 105 -6.23 -13.97 -20.90
CA LYS A 105 -6.44 -15.21 -20.15
C LYS A 105 -7.20 -15.00 -18.83
N SER A 106 -6.85 -13.97 -18.07
CA SER A 106 -7.34 -13.78 -16.69
C SER A 106 -8.51 -12.78 -16.58
N GLY A 107 -8.61 -11.84 -17.51
CA GLY A 107 -9.50 -10.68 -17.40
C GLY A 107 -9.05 -9.63 -16.37
N GLU A 108 -7.89 -9.81 -15.73
CA GLU A 108 -7.43 -8.91 -14.67
C GLU A 108 -6.96 -7.56 -15.21
N LYS A 109 -7.60 -6.48 -14.74
CA LYS A 109 -7.35 -5.12 -15.24
C LYS A 109 -5.90 -4.65 -15.05
N THR A 110 -5.18 -5.16 -14.06
CA THR A 110 -3.77 -4.85 -13.82
C THR A 110 -2.92 -5.10 -15.05
N HIS A 111 -3.10 -6.25 -15.72
CA HIS A 111 -2.37 -6.57 -16.94
C HIS A 111 -2.68 -5.61 -18.09
N LYS A 112 -3.95 -5.19 -18.24
CA LYS A 112 -4.33 -4.18 -19.23
C LYS A 112 -3.68 -2.83 -18.96
N ILE A 113 -3.62 -2.42 -17.69
CA ILE A 113 -2.94 -1.18 -17.29
C ILE A 113 -1.45 -1.27 -17.62
N ASN A 114 -0.82 -2.41 -17.34
CA ASN A 114 0.59 -2.64 -17.68
C ASN A 114 0.82 -2.55 -19.20
N THR A 115 -0.04 -3.13 -20.03
CA THR A 115 0.03 -2.99 -21.50
C THR A 115 -0.01 -1.52 -21.93
N ILE A 116 -0.96 -0.73 -21.39
CA ILE A 116 -1.09 0.70 -21.71
C ILE A 116 0.15 1.48 -21.26
N MET A 117 0.70 1.15 -20.10
CA MET A 117 1.93 1.78 -19.60
C MET A 117 3.09 1.56 -20.59
N VAL A 118 3.34 0.32 -21.01
CA VAL A 118 4.44 0.03 -21.95
C VAL A 118 4.23 0.69 -23.31
N GLN A 119 2.98 0.80 -23.77
CA GLN A 119 2.66 1.50 -25.03
C GLN A 119 2.99 3.01 -24.99
N GLY A 120 3.02 3.61 -23.79
CA GLY A 120 3.32 5.03 -23.61
C GLY A 120 4.80 5.35 -23.41
N LEU A 121 5.67 4.34 -23.35
CA LEU A 121 7.13 4.47 -23.23
C LEU A 121 7.81 4.45 -24.59
#